data_AF-A0A6N2VQ60-F1
#
_entry.id   AF-A0A6N2VQ60-F1
#
_cell.length_a   1.000
_cell.length_b   1.000
_cell.length_c   1.000
_cell.angle_alpha   90.00
_cell.angle_beta   90.00
_cell.angle_gamma   90.00
#
_symmetry.space_group_name_H-M   'P 1'
#
loop_
_entity.id
_entity.type
_entity.pdbx_description
1 polymer ?
#
loop_
_entity_poly.entity_id
_entity_poly.type
_entity_poly.pdbx_seq_one_letter_code
_entity_poly.pdbx_strand_id
1 'polypeptide(L)' 'MIEYDRVYDESEYSRCPYCSGELEWVTIEQKVKDCPECDCIMYWDEDDECWECSNCEHRIYSDEDDYDSILES' A
#
# COMPACT_ATOMS: atom_id res chain seq x y z
N MET A 1 29.62 -22.16 -45.88
CA MET A 1 28.33 -22.87 -45.75
C MET A 1 28.36 -23.67 -44.46
N ILE A 2 27.72 -23.15 -43.41
CA ILE A 2 27.10 -23.88 -42.31
C ILE A 2 25.82 -23.08 -42.04
N GLU A 3 24.67 -23.65 -42.38
CA GLU A 3 23.37 -23.16 -41.91
C GLU A 3 23.24 -23.60 -40.45
N TYR A 4 23.06 -22.63 -39.56
CA TYR A 4 22.66 -22.89 -38.18
C TYR A 4 21.37 -22.13 -37.94
N ASP A 5 20.27 -22.83 -38.22
CA ASP A 5 18.92 -22.55 -37.77
C ASP A 5 18.94 -22.43 -36.23
N ARG A 6 19.18 -21.22 -35.73
CA ARG A 6 18.82 -20.82 -34.37
C ARG A 6 17.73 -19.80 -34.59
N VAL A 7 16.51 -20.21 -34.32
CA VAL A 7 15.40 -19.28 -34.07
C VAL A 7 15.94 -18.22 -33.11
N TYR A 8 16.19 -17.03 -33.62
CA TYR A 8 16.53 -15.87 -32.81
C TYR A 8 15.22 -15.47 -32.14
N ASP A 9 15.00 -16.00 -30.94
CA ASP A 9 13.84 -15.67 -30.14
C ASP A 9 14.06 -14.27 -29.56
N GLU A 10 13.33 -13.30 -30.11
CA GLU A 10 13.33 -11.90 -29.71
C GLU A 10 12.77 -11.65 -28.29
N SER A 11 12.40 -12.70 -27.55
CA SER A 11 11.80 -12.58 -26.21
C SER A 11 12.79 -12.54 -25.05
N GLU A 12 14.08 -12.82 -25.27
CA GLU A 12 15.09 -12.85 -24.18
C GLU A 12 15.76 -11.49 -23.86
N TYR A 13 15.27 -10.38 -24.42
CA TYR A 13 15.68 -9.04 -23.96
C TYR A 13 14.52 -8.05 -23.82
N SER A 14 13.35 -8.54 -23.41
CA SER A 14 12.25 -7.69 -22.91
C SER A 14 11.99 -7.85 -21.41
N ARG A 15 12.84 -8.59 -20.69
CA ARG A 15 12.75 -8.72 -19.23
C ARG A 15 13.87 -7.92 -18.59
N CYS A 16 13.60 -6.65 -18.29
CA CYS A 16 14.48 -5.86 -17.42
C CYS A 16 14.58 -6.59 -16.05
N PRO A 17 15.77 -7.08 -15.64
CA PRO A 17 15.92 -7.75 -14.34
C PRO A 17 15.76 -6.79 -13.14
N TYR A 18 15.65 -5.48 -13.40
CA TYR A 18 15.40 -4.43 -12.41
C TYR A 18 13.99 -3.82 -12.50
N CYS A 19 13.11 -4.36 -13.36
CA CYS A 19 11.69 -4.00 -13.41
C CYS A 19 10.81 -5.20 -13.03
N SER A 20 11.28 -5.99 -12.07
CA SER A 20 10.44 -7.00 -11.43
C SER A 20 9.48 -6.29 -10.49
N GLY A 21 8.24 -6.18 -10.95
CA GLY A 21 7.16 -5.51 -10.26
C GLY A 21 6.95 -4.16 -10.90
N GLU A 22 5.81 -4.02 -11.57
CA GLU A 22 5.09 -2.77 -11.45
C GLU A 22 5.01 -2.54 -9.94
N LEU A 23 5.84 -1.64 -9.41
CA LEU A 23 5.43 -0.94 -8.22
C LEU A 23 4.21 -0.19 -8.74
N GLU A 24 3.05 -0.84 -8.69
CA GLU A 24 1.90 -0.14 -8.17
C GLU A 24 2.43 0.41 -6.85
N TRP A 25 2.98 1.62 -6.94
CA TRP A 25 2.87 2.60 -5.89
C TRP A 25 1.35 2.75 -5.78
N VAL A 26 0.72 1.75 -5.16
CA VAL A 26 -0.51 1.97 -4.44
C VAL A 26 -0.01 2.96 -3.41
N THR A 27 -0.13 4.23 -3.78
CA THR A 27 -0.30 5.32 -2.83
C THR A 27 -1.50 4.83 -2.03
N ILE A 28 -1.23 4.01 -1.02
CA ILE A 28 -2.23 3.50 -0.10
C ILE A 28 -2.63 4.75 0.64
N GLU A 29 -3.64 5.42 0.11
CA GLU A 29 -4.34 6.54 0.72
C GLU A 29 -4.94 6.00 2.01
N GLN A 30 -4.12 5.93 3.06
CA GLN A 30 -4.50 5.32 4.32
C GLN A 30 -5.23 6.39 5.11
N LYS A 31 -6.53 6.18 5.31
CA LYS A 31 -7.37 7.04 6.14
C LYS A 31 -6.85 6.99 7.58
N VAL A 32 -6.64 8.15 8.18
CA VAL A 32 -6.14 8.28 9.55
C VAL A 32 -6.90 9.32 10.35
N LYS A 33 -6.92 9.14 11.66
CA LYS A 33 -7.41 10.14 12.62
C LYS A 33 -6.33 10.51 13.62
N ASP A 34 -6.49 11.68 14.23
CA ASP A 34 -5.76 12.03 15.43
C ASP A 34 -6.43 11.46 16.69
N CYS A 35 -5.63 10.96 17.62
CA CYS A 35 -6.12 10.45 18.89
C CYS A 35 -6.31 11.59 19.90
N PRO A 36 -7.53 11.83 20.40
CA PRO A 36 -7.80 12.93 21.32
C PRO A 36 -7.08 12.81 22.68
N GLU A 37 -6.59 11.61 23.03
CA GLU A 37 -5.88 11.35 24.29
C GLU A 37 -4.36 11.54 24.18
N CYS A 38 -3.75 11.29 23.02
CA CYS A 38 -2.29 11.30 22.88
C CYS A 38 -1.76 11.96 21.59
N ASP A 39 -2.61 12.58 20.78
CA ASP A 39 -2.25 13.30 19.54
C ASP A 39 -1.45 12.40 18.57
N CYS A 40 -1.70 11.09 18.64
CA CYS A 40 -1.07 10.08 17.81
C CYS A 40 -2.03 9.58 16.75
N ILE A 41 -1.46 9.03 15.69
CA ILE A 41 -2.25 8.48 14.59
C ILE A 41 -3.07 7.27 15.04
N MET A 42 -4.34 7.32 14.68
CA MET A 42 -5.30 6.22 14.75
C MET A 42 -5.59 5.70 13.34
N TYR A 43 -5.76 4.39 13.25
CA TYR A 43 -6.06 3.67 12.00
C TYR A 43 -7.45 3.06 12.11
N TRP A 44 -8.15 2.95 10.98
CA TRP A 44 -9.43 2.27 10.92
C TRP A 44 -9.22 0.75 10.98
N ASP A 45 -9.85 0.11 11.95
CA ASP A 45 -9.92 -1.33 12.09
C ASP A 45 -11.23 -1.82 11.45
N GLU A 46 -11.12 -2.51 10.31
CA GLU A 46 -12.28 -3.02 9.56
C GLU A 46 -12.97 -4.21 10.27
N ASP A 47 -12.31 -4.88 11.23
CA ASP A 47 -12.86 -6.04 11.95
C ASP A 47 -13.76 -5.59 13.12
N ASP A 48 -13.31 -4.60 13.88
CA ASP A 48 -14.05 -4.01 15.01
C ASP A 48 -14.87 -2.76 14.60
N GLU A 49 -14.82 -2.37 13.32
CA GLU A 49 -15.47 -1.19 12.73
C GLU A 49 -15.22 0.07 13.59
N CYS A 50 -13.97 0.28 13.99
CA CYS A 50 -13.59 1.37 14.89
C CYS A 50 -12.20 1.93 14.58
N TRP A 51 -11.93 3.15 15.05
CA TRP A 51 -10.61 3.75 14.98
C TRP A 51 -9.79 3.31 16.18
N GLU A 52 -8.65 2.65 15.96
CA GLU A 52 -7.71 2.23 17.00
C GLU A 52 -6.45 3.10 16.98
N CYS A 53 -6.05 3.61 18.15
CA CYS A 53 -4.80 4.35 18.27
C CYS A 53 -3.60 3.41 18.26
N SER A 54 -2.57 3.74 17.49
CA SER A 54 -1.33 2.96 17.46
C SER A 54 -0.46 3.13 18.71
N ASN A 55 -0.66 4.20 19.48
CA ASN A 55 0.18 4.55 20.63
C ASN A 55 -0.51 4.31 21.99
N CYS A 56 -1.84 4.21 22.04
CA CYS A 56 -2.59 3.97 23.27
C CYS A 56 -3.76 3.02 23.04
N GLU A 57 -4.36 2.50 24.10
CA GLU A 57 -5.50 1.56 24.03
C GLU A 57 -6.85 2.28 23.77
N HIS A 58 -6.82 3.53 23.30
CA HIS A 58 -8.03 4.29 23.00
C HIS A 58 -8.62 3.87 21.66
N ARG A 59 -9.95 3.66 21.65
CA ARG A 59 -10.71 3.28 20.46
C ARG A 59 -11.93 4.16 20.30
N ILE A 60 -12.21 4.58 19.07
CA ILE A 60 -13.36 5.42 18.73
C ILE A 60 -14.26 4.65 17.76
N TYR A 61 -15.46 4.32 18.21
CA TYR A 61 -16.50 3.75 17.36
C TYR A 61 -17.19 4.89 16.59
N SER A 62 -16.75 5.09 15.35
CA SER A 62 -17.29 6.07 14.41
C SER A 62 -17.37 5.43 13.02
N ASP A 63 -17.68 6.19 11.99
CA ASP A 63 -17.67 5.71 10.61
C ASP A 63 -16.25 5.69 10.03
N GLU A 64 -16.00 4.85 9.02
CA GLU A 64 -14.72 4.83 8.29
C GLU A 64 -14.45 6.15 7.57
N ASP A 65 -15.50 6.88 7.17
CA ASP A 65 -15.35 8.18 6.50
C ASP A 65 -15.09 9.34 7.49
N ASP A 66 -15.16 9.06 8.79
CA ASP A 66 -14.84 10.03 9.83
C ASP A 66 -13.33 10.10 10.05
N TYR A 67 -12.53 10.40 9.02
CA TYR A 67 -11.08 10.57 9.12
C TYR A 67 -10.67 12.05 9.19
N ASP A 68 -9.51 12.34 9.81
CA ASP A 68 -8.98 13.71 9.87
C ASP A 68 -8.08 14.02 8.68
N SER A 69 -7.32 13.01 8.23
CA SER A 69 -6.37 13.15 7.15
C SER A 69 -6.22 11.83 6.39
N ILE A 70 -5.67 11.92 5.18
CA ILE A 70 -5.26 10.78 4.36
C ILE A 70 -3.73 10.81 4.31
N LEU A 71 -3.08 9.72 4.70
CA LEU A 71 -1.63 9.58 4.52
C LEU A 71 -1.34 9.03 3.13
N GLU A 72 -0.71 9.85 2.30
CA GLU A 72 -0.12 9.44 1.02
C GLU A 72 1.36 9.11 1.27
N SER A 73 1.81 7.92 0.83
CA SER A 73 3.20 7.42 0.99
C SER A 73 4.03 7.56 -0.27
#